data_AF-A0A2P2DYK8-F1
#
_entry.id   AF-A0A2P2DYK8-F1
#
_cell.length_a   1.000
_cell.length_b   1.000
_cell.length_c   1.000
_cell.angle_alpha   90.00
_cell.angle_beta   90.00
_cell.angle_gamma   90.00
#
_symmetry.space_group_name_H-M   'P 1'
#
loop_
_entity.id
_entity.type
_entity.pdbx_description
1 polymer ?
#
loop_
_entity_poly.entity_id
_entity_poly.type
_entity_poly.pdbx_seq_one_letter_code
_entity_poly.pdbx_strand_id
1 'polypeptide(L)'
;MSYYTYLHHTTTDIDIYEPEAWNPYLGQIVSTYNVVHPKWLSFLHFHIDIHTPHHLSTAIPSYHLPAAWDALKQSEYSKDLKEGRVSLRFYLHQILHCHLWDVEANVYRSFGEVD
;
A
#
# COMPACT_ATOMS: atom_id res chain seq x y z
N MET A 1 -11.09 -3.30 8.65
CA MET A 1 -9.85 -3.85 8.06
C MET A 1 -9.95 -4.02 6.55
N SER A 2 -11.00 -4.63 5.99
CA SER A 2 -11.12 -4.89 4.53
C SER A 2 -10.85 -3.69 3.61
N TYR A 3 -11.40 -2.51 3.93
CA TYR A 3 -11.19 -1.29 3.14
C TYR A 3 -9.71 -0.85 3.06
N TYR A 4 -9.04 -0.78 4.20
CA TYR A 4 -7.65 -0.36 4.27
C TYR A 4 -6.72 -1.41 3.65
N THR A 5 -6.95 -2.69 3.96
CA THR A 5 -6.19 -3.78 3.34
C THR A 5 -6.29 -3.72 1.81
N TYR A 6 -7.48 -3.52 1.26
CA TYR A 6 -7.66 -3.36 -0.18
C TYR A 6 -6.84 -2.17 -0.72
N LEU A 7 -7.00 -0.97 -0.13
CA LEU A 7 -6.28 0.21 -0.61
C LEU A 7 -4.75 0.08 -0.52
N HIS A 8 -4.24 -0.63 0.48
CA HIS A 8 -2.80 -0.76 0.70
C HIS A 8 -2.14 -1.86 -0.12
N HIS A 9 -2.92 -2.85 -0.55
CA HIS A 9 -2.43 -4.06 -1.22
C HIS A 9 -3.11 -4.33 -2.55
N THR A 10 -3.83 -3.35 -3.11
CA THR A 10 -4.49 -3.44 -4.41
C THR A 10 -4.43 -2.10 -5.10
N THR A 11 -3.35 -1.91 -5.88
CA THR A 11 -3.12 -0.72 -6.70
C THR A 11 -2.29 -1.08 -7.91
N THR A 12 -2.43 -0.33 -9.00
CA THR A 12 -1.62 -0.45 -10.21
C THR A 12 -0.12 -0.17 -9.97
N ASP A 13 0.22 0.41 -8.82
CA ASP A 13 1.58 0.88 -8.51
C ASP A 13 2.35 -0.04 -7.54
N ILE A 14 1.82 -1.21 -7.18
CA ILE A 14 2.54 -2.20 -6.36
C ILE A 14 3.10 -3.33 -7.22
N ASP A 15 4.09 -4.01 -6.66
CA ASP A 15 4.69 -5.22 -7.20
C ASP A 15 4.27 -6.39 -6.29
N ILE A 16 4.08 -7.60 -6.83
CA ILE A 16 3.82 -8.80 -6.03
C ILE A 16 4.89 -9.83 -6.36
N TYR A 17 5.55 -10.34 -5.33
CA TYR A 17 6.67 -11.26 -5.49
C TYR A 17 6.23 -12.69 -5.23
N GLU A 18 6.57 -13.58 -6.16
CA GLU A 18 6.42 -15.03 -6.00
C GLU A 18 7.25 -15.54 -4.80
N PRO A 19 6.88 -16.68 -4.20
CA PRO A 19 7.49 -17.18 -2.96
C PRO A 19 9.01 -17.28 -3.00
N GLU A 20 9.60 -17.60 -4.15
CA GLU A 20 11.05 -17.76 -4.33
C GLU A 20 11.81 -16.42 -4.32
N ALA A 21 11.16 -15.34 -4.77
CA ALA A 21 11.73 -13.99 -4.79
C ALA A 21 11.35 -13.17 -3.55
N TRP A 22 10.33 -13.62 -2.83
CA TRP A 22 9.77 -12.89 -1.69
C TRP A 22 10.74 -12.82 -0.51
N ASN A 23 10.82 -11.64 0.10
CA ASN A 23 11.41 -11.46 1.41
C ASN A 23 10.61 -10.38 2.19
N PRO A 24 10.83 -10.24 3.51
CA PRO A 24 10.07 -9.27 4.29
C PRO A 24 10.14 -7.85 3.74
N TYR A 25 11.29 -7.40 3.24
CA TYR A 25 11.42 -6.06 2.66
C TYR A 25 10.55 -5.88 1.42
N LEU A 26 10.66 -6.79 0.45
CA LEU A 26 9.90 -6.73 -0.80
C LEU A 26 8.39 -6.82 -0.52
N GLY A 27 7.97 -7.79 0.29
CA GLY A 27 6.55 -8.02 0.59
C GLY A 27 5.89 -6.98 1.49
N GLN A 28 6.62 -6.42 2.44
CA GLN A 28 6.03 -5.52 3.44
C GLN A 28 6.23 -4.04 3.12
N ILE A 29 7.32 -3.68 2.42
CA ILE A 29 7.65 -2.30 2.06
C ILE A 29 7.30 -2.05 0.59
N VAL A 30 7.92 -2.77 -0.34
CA VAL A 30 7.81 -2.49 -1.79
C VAL A 30 6.41 -2.83 -2.34
N SER A 31 5.77 -3.86 -1.80
CA SER A 31 4.41 -4.29 -2.15
C SER A 31 3.31 -3.59 -1.34
N THR A 32 3.62 -2.55 -0.55
CA THR A 32 2.63 -1.81 0.24
C THR A 32 2.51 -0.38 -0.24
N TYR A 33 1.28 0.10 -0.41
CA TYR A 33 1.00 1.48 -0.83
C TYR A 33 0.22 2.24 0.25
N ASN A 34 0.78 3.30 0.83
CA ASN A 34 0.02 4.11 1.78
C ASN A 34 -1.01 5.00 1.06
N VAL A 35 -2.26 4.96 1.49
CA VAL A 35 -3.32 5.81 0.94
C VAL A 35 -3.77 6.76 2.03
N VAL A 36 -3.25 7.98 2.02
CA VAL A 36 -3.48 8.98 3.07
C VAL A 36 -4.89 9.55 2.98
N HIS A 37 -5.60 9.54 4.10
CA HIS A 37 -6.94 10.10 4.25
C HIS A 37 -6.90 11.53 4.82
N PRO A 38 -8.00 12.29 4.72
CA PRO A 38 -8.13 13.55 5.46
C PRO A 38 -7.84 13.35 6.94
N LYS A 39 -7.13 14.31 7.57
CA LYS A 39 -6.61 14.19 8.94
C LYS A 39 -7.66 13.75 9.98
N TRP A 40 -8.88 14.26 9.87
CA TRP A 40 -9.96 13.89 10.80
C TRP A 40 -10.35 12.42 10.66
N LEU A 41 -10.38 11.87 9.44
CA LEU A 41 -10.72 10.49 9.18
C LEU A 41 -9.55 9.57 9.55
N SER A 42 -8.33 9.96 9.20
CA SER A 42 -7.10 9.29 9.64
C SER A 42 -7.08 9.17 11.17
N PHE A 43 -7.33 10.26 11.90
CA PHE A 43 -7.40 10.24 13.36
C PHE A 43 -8.50 9.29 13.90
N LEU A 44 -9.73 9.33 13.35
CA LEU A 44 -10.81 8.41 13.74
C LEU A 44 -10.47 6.94 13.49
N HIS A 45 -9.66 6.66 12.48
CA HIS A 45 -9.17 5.33 12.16
C HIS A 45 -7.76 5.06 12.70
N PHE A 46 -7.35 5.80 13.73
CA PHE A 46 -6.08 5.57 14.43
C PHE A 46 -4.85 5.63 13.51
N HIS A 47 -4.85 6.48 12.50
CA HIS A 47 -3.76 6.64 11.53
C HIS A 47 -3.38 5.37 10.76
N ILE A 48 -4.28 4.38 10.70
CA ILE A 48 -4.01 3.11 10.00
C ILE A 48 -3.85 3.28 8.48
N ASP A 49 -4.25 4.43 7.93
CA ASP A 49 -4.00 4.84 6.55
C ASP A 49 -2.51 4.98 6.21
N ILE A 50 -1.67 5.12 7.26
CA ILE A 50 -0.21 5.05 7.20
C ILE A 50 0.21 3.63 7.62
N HIS A 51 0.08 2.70 6.69
CA HIS A 51 0.13 1.27 6.99
C HIS A 51 1.56 0.69 6.97
N THR A 52 2.45 1.15 6.10
CA THR A 52 3.82 0.60 5.97
C THR A 52 4.59 0.49 7.31
N PRO A 53 4.57 1.48 8.23
CA PRO A 53 5.25 1.34 9.51
C PRO A 53 4.69 0.20 10.39
N HIS A 54 3.40 -0.11 10.26
CA HIS A 54 2.78 -1.23 10.97
C HIS A 54 3.36 -2.58 10.52
N HIS A 55 3.68 -2.72 9.23
CA HIS A 55 4.35 -3.94 8.74
C HIS A 55 5.79 -4.05 9.22
N LEU A 56 6.50 -2.92 9.32
CA LEU A 56 7.85 -2.90 9.89
C LEU A 56 7.85 -3.39 11.34
N SER A 57 6.87 -2.95 12.13
CA SER A 57 6.65 -3.45 13.48
C SER A 57 5.23 -3.16 13.96
N THR A 58 4.49 -4.23 14.23
CA THR A 58 3.14 -4.15 14.81
C THR A 58 3.14 -3.63 16.24
N ALA A 59 4.31 -3.49 16.87
CA ALA A 59 4.47 -2.91 18.20
C ALA A 59 4.45 -1.37 18.20
N ILE A 60 4.56 -0.73 17.03
CA ILE A 60 4.47 0.73 16.91
C ILE A 60 3.03 1.16 17.25
N PRO A 61 2.82 1.99 18.29
CA PRO A 61 1.50 2.49 18.60
C PRO A 61 0.96 3.35 17.46
N SER A 62 -0.34 3.29 17.26
CA SER A 62 -1.00 3.90 16.10
C SER A 62 -0.79 5.42 15.99
N TYR A 63 -0.72 6.12 17.14
CA TYR A 63 -0.40 7.55 17.23
C TYR A 63 1.06 7.90 16.91
N HIS A 64 1.96 6.92 16.79
CA HIS A 64 3.33 7.09 16.31
C HIS A 64 3.50 6.73 14.83
N LEU A 65 2.48 6.18 14.15
CA LEU A 65 2.57 5.85 12.73
C LEU A 65 2.96 7.06 11.84
N PRO A 66 2.42 8.28 12.05
CA PRO A 66 2.85 9.44 11.27
C PRO A 66 4.34 9.75 11.45
N ALA A 67 4.84 9.74 12.69
CA ALA A 67 6.25 10.00 12.97
C ALA A 67 7.17 8.91 12.41
N ALA A 68 6.77 7.64 12.51
CA ALA A 68 7.51 6.52 11.94
C ALA A 68 7.56 6.60 10.40
N TRP A 69 6.47 7.02 9.76
CA TRP A 69 6.44 7.23 8.32
C TRP A 69 7.33 8.38 7.86
N ASP A 70 7.32 9.49 8.59
CA ASP A 70 8.21 10.61 8.27
C ASP A 70 9.68 10.23 8.44
N ALA A 71 10.02 9.41 9.43
CA ALA A 71 11.37 8.86 9.59
C ALA A 71 11.76 7.94 8.43
N LEU A 72 10.85 7.06 7.97
CA LEU A 72 11.09 6.21 6.80
C LEU A 72 11.34 7.02 5.53
N LYS A 73 10.53 8.07 5.28
CA LYS A 73 10.71 8.96 4.12
C LYS A 73 12.03 9.74 4.13
N GLN A 74 12.66 9.90 5.29
CA GLN A 74 13.98 10.54 5.44
C GLN A 74 15.15 9.56 5.39
N SER A 75 14.87 8.26 5.31
CA SER A 75 15.88 7.20 5.27
C SER A 75 16.31 6.85 3.84
N GLU A 76 17.28 5.95 3.73
CA GLU A 76 17.73 5.38 2.45
C GLU A 76 16.65 4.55 1.72
N TYR A 77 15.59 4.13 2.42
CA TYR A 77 14.48 3.37 1.87
C TYR A 77 13.42 4.24 1.16
N SER A 78 13.53 5.56 1.25
CA SER A 78 12.56 6.52 0.70
C SER A 78 12.19 6.29 -0.76
N LYS A 79 13.12 5.80 -1.57
CA LYS A 79 12.92 5.48 -3.00
C LYS A 79 11.91 4.37 -3.26
N ASP A 80 11.72 3.46 -2.30
CA ASP A 80 10.87 2.28 -2.44
C ASP A 80 9.52 2.47 -1.71
N LEU A 81 9.34 3.62 -1.05
CA LEU A 81 8.12 3.97 -0.35
C LEU A 81 7.07 4.52 -1.32
N LYS A 82 5.88 3.92 -1.30
CA LYS A 82 4.77 4.29 -2.16
C LYS A 82 3.66 4.91 -1.34
N GLU A 83 3.23 6.11 -1.72
CA GLU A 83 2.06 6.76 -1.11
C GLU A 83 1.23 7.58 -2.11
N GLY A 84 -0.05 7.74 -1.79
CA GLY A 84 -0.99 8.55 -2.53
C GLY A 84 -2.08 9.09 -1.61
N ARG A 85 -2.99 9.88 -2.18
CA ARG A 85 -4.15 10.41 -1.45
C ARG A 85 -5.42 9.71 -1.87
N VAL A 86 -6.30 9.47 -0.90
CA VAL A 86 -7.63 8.95 -1.21
C VAL A 86 -8.39 9.94 -2.10
N SER A 87 -8.98 9.41 -3.17
CA SER A 87 -9.97 10.12 -3.98
C SER A 87 -10.90 9.11 -4.62
N LEU A 88 -12.12 9.55 -4.99
CA LEU A 88 -13.05 8.69 -5.71
C LEU A 88 -12.45 8.19 -7.03
N ARG A 89 -11.72 9.07 -7.72
CA ARG A 89 -11.00 8.70 -8.95
C ARG A 89 -9.96 7.61 -8.71
N PHE A 90 -9.13 7.74 -7.67
CA PHE A 90 -8.15 6.72 -7.30
C PHE A 90 -8.84 5.39 -7.02
N TYR A 91 -9.86 5.39 -6.15
CA TYR A 91 -10.57 4.18 -5.77
C TYR A 91 -11.23 3.47 -6.96
N LEU A 92 -11.94 4.21 -7.81
CA LEU A 92 -12.56 3.66 -9.01
C LEU A 92 -11.52 3.14 -10.00
N HIS A 93 -10.39 3.83 -10.15
CA HIS A 93 -9.30 3.36 -11.02
C HIS A 93 -8.77 2.00 -10.54
N GLN A 94 -8.49 1.85 -9.25
CA GLN A 94 -8.02 0.55 -8.73
C GLN A 94 -9.06 -0.55 -8.92
N ILE A 95 -10.34 -0.27 -8.66
CA ILE A 95 -11.42 -1.26 -8.89
C ILE A 95 -11.46 -1.72 -10.34
N LEU A 96 -11.34 -0.80 -11.30
CA LEU A 96 -11.54 -1.13 -12.72
C LEU A 96 -10.34 -1.82 -13.36
N HIS A 97 -9.14 -1.67 -12.79
CA HIS A 97 -7.89 -2.17 -13.36
C HIS A 97 -7.22 -3.28 -12.54
N CYS A 98 -7.52 -3.41 -11.25
CA CYS A 98 -6.88 -4.39 -10.36
C CYS A 98 -7.73 -5.65 -10.16
N HIS A 99 -7.95 -6.43 -11.21
CA HIS A 99 -8.78 -7.65 -11.11
C HIS A 99 -7.96 -8.94 -10.97
N LEU A 100 -6.96 -9.12 -11.82
CA LEU A 100 -6.12 -10.31 -11.87
C LEU A 100 -4.65 -9.89 -11.90
N TRP A 101 -3.79 -10.64 -11.21
CA TRP A 101 -2.35 -10.39 -11.24
C TRP A 101 -1.70 -11.18 -12.38
N ASP A 102 -1.00 -10.47 -13.27
CA ASP A 102 -0.16 -11.05 -14.33
C ASP A 102 1.24 -11.27 -13.77
N VAL A 103 1.57 -12.53 -13.49
CA VAL A 103 2.84 -12.92 -12.84
C VAL A 103 4.05 -12.59 -13.73
N GLU A 104 3.92 -12.72 -15.05
CA GLU A 104 5.02 -12.48 -15.98
C GLU A 104 5.31 -10.98 -16.14
N ALA A 105 4.25 -10.18 -16.30
CA ALA A 105 4.39 -8.73 -16.44
C ALA A 105 4.52 -8.00 -15.10
N ASN A 106 4.28 -8.68 -13.98
CA ASN A 106 4.28 -8.14 -12.62
C ASN A 106 3.37 -6.92 -12.44
N VAL A 107 2.17 -6.99 -13.02
CA VAL A 107 1.16 -5.92 -12.97
C VAL A 107 -0.24 -6.49 -12.83
N TYR A 108 -1.16 -5.65 -12.38
CA TYR A 108 -2.59 -5.97 -12.48
C TYR A 108 -3.10 -5.85 -13.92
N ARG A 109 -4.07 -6.71 -14.26
CA ARG A 109 -4.89 -6.67 -15.47
C ARG A 109 -6.37 -6.56 -15.11
N SER A 110 -7.10 -5.81 -15.92
CA SER A 110 -8.55 -5.81 -15.91
C SER A 110 -9.10 -7.07 -16.60
N PHE A 111 -10.39 -7.36 -16.41
CA PHE A 111 -11.01 -8.55 -16.99
C PHE A 111 -11.18 -8.44 -18.51
N GLY A 112 -11.21 -7.22 -19.05
CA GLY A 112 -11.26 -6.99 -20.49
C GLY A 112 -9.91 -7.15 -21.20
N GLU A 113 -8.82 -7.31 -20.44
CA GLU A 113 -7.47 -7.52 -20.97
C GLU A 113 -7.05 -8.99 -20.96
N VAL A 114 -7.84 -9.86 -20.34
CA VAL A 114 -7.56 -11.29 -20.19
C VAL A 114 -8.65 -12.05 -20.97
N ASP A 115 -8.29 -12.51 -22.17
CA ASP A 115 -9.14 -13.35 -23.04
C ASP A 115 -9.30 -14.78 -22.50
#